data_AF-A0A967N358-F1
#
_entry.id   AF-A0A967N358-F1
#
_cell.length_a   1.000
_cell.length_b   1.000
_cell.length_c   1.000
_cell.angle_alpha   90.00
_cell.angle_beta   90.00
_cell.angle_gamma   90.00
#
_symmetry.space_group_name_H-M   'P 1'
#
loop_
_entity.id
_entity.type
_entity.pdbx_description
1 polymer ?
#
loop_
_entity_poly.entity_id
_entity_poly.type
_entity_poly.pdbx_seq_one_letter_code
_entity_poly.pdbx_strand_id
1 'polypeptide(L)'
;MGLELPFVGLLVSLGFIALTGLYPGGIIVPSYLVLFLWEPQRIAGTLLAALLTVVVYLLAARWLILFGRRRFVFLILLGGVWAALWSQALPSLFPASLEFRVIGWVIPGLIAGHMER
;
A
#
# COMPACT_ATOMS: atom_id res chain seq x y z
N MET A 1 14.36 15.00 14.07
CA MET A 1 14.88 14.94 12.69
C MET A 1 14.23 13.77 11.96
N GLY A 2 12.93 13.86 11.67
CA GLY A 2 12.16 12.70 11.19
C GLY A 2 10.84 13.08 10.53
N LEU A 3 10.31 14.25 10.90
CA LEU A 3 9.19 14.88 10.22
C LEU A 3 9.58 15.53 8.89
N GLU A 4 10.87 15.82 8.66
CA GLU A 4 11.34 16.31 7.35
C GLU A 4 11.39 15.22 6.27
N LEU A 5 11.49 13.95 6.63
CA LEU A 5 11.63 12.85 5.66
C LEU A 5 10.40 12.69 4.75
N PRO A 6 9.14 12.72 5.26
CA PRO A 6 7.96 12.67 4.40
C PRO A 6 7.89 13.82 3.39
N PHE A 7 8.37 15.00 3.76
CA PHE A 7 8.41 16.14 2.84
C PHE A 7 9.39 15.88 1.69
N VAL A 8 10.57 15.31 1.99
CA VAL A 8 11.52 14.87 0.97
C VAL A 8 10.90 13.77 0.08
N GLY A 9 10.25 12.78 0.67
CA GLY A 9 9.56 11.72 -0.08
C GLY A 9 8.45 12.26 -0.99
N LEU A 10 7.75 13.31 -0.56
CA LEU A 10 6.77 14.03 -1.37
C LEU A 10 7.42 14.75 -2.55
N LEU A 11 8.51 15.49 -2.30
CA LEU A 11 9.27 16.16 -3.36
C LEU A 11 9.84 15.18 -4.38
N VAL A 12 10.39 14.05 -3.94
CA VAL A 12 10.88 12.97 -4.81
C VAL A 12 9.74 12.38 -5.63
N SER A 13 8.58 12.12 -5.01
CA SER A 13 7.39 11.64 -5.71
C SER A 13 6.95 12.61 -6.81
N LEU A 14 6.90 13.90 -6.51
CA LEU A 14 6.55 14.94 -7.48
C LEU A 14 7.56 15.01 -8.63
N GLY A 15 8.87 14.96 -8.33
CA GLY A 15 9.92 14.91 -9.34
C GLY A 15 9.80 13.68 -10.23
N PHE A 16 9.55 12.51 -9.64
CA PHE A 16 9.36 11.26 -10.39
C PHE A 16 8.13 11.34 -11.30
N ILE A 17 7.00 11.84 -10.79
CA ILE A 17 5.79 12.05 -11.59
C ILE A 17 6.04 13.06 -12.72
N ALA A 18 6.77 14.15 -12.45
CA ALA A 18 7.10 15.15 -13.47
C ALA A 18 7.99 14.59 -14.58
N LEU A 19 8.91 13.68 -14.25
CA LEU A 19 9.85 13.08 -15.20
C LEU A 19 9.24 11.91 -15.98
N THR A 20 8.42 11.08 -15.33
CA THR A 20 7.95 9.81 -15.90
C THR A 20 6.47 9.80 -16.26
N GLY A 21 5.67 10.72 -15.70
CA GLY A 21 4.21 10.70 -15.77
C GLY A 21 3.57 9.56 -14.96
N LEU A 22 4.35 8.72 -14.28
CA LEU A 22 3.86 7.55 -13.55
C LEU A 22 3.56 7.90 -12.08
N TYR A 23 2.39 7.49 -11.61
CA TYR A 23 1.96 7.71 -10.23
C TYR A 23 2.24 6.47 -9.36
N PRO A 24 3.10 6.58 -8.32
CA PRO A 24 3.57 5.43 -7.53
C PRO A 24 2.60 5.08 -6.38
N GLY A 25 1.32 4.81 -6.68
CA GLY A 25 0.33 4.62 -5.61
C GLY A 25 -0.25 5.93 -5.06
N GLY A 26 0.04 7.07 -5.69
CA GLY A 26 -0.32 8.41 -5.22
C GLY A 26 0.84 9.10 -4.50
N ILE A 27 0.77 10.44 -4.40
CA ILE A 27 1.89 11.26 -3.87
C ILE A 27 2.22 10.92 -2.41
N ILE A 28 1.21 10.48 -1.66
CA ILE A 28 1.32 10.14 -0.23
C ILE A 28 2.17 8.87 0.00
N VAL A 29 2.17 7.92 -0.94
CA VAL A 29 2.80 6.60 -0.72
C VAL A 29 4.33 6.71 -0.58
N PRO A 30 5.09 7.34 -1.51
CA PRO A 30 6.54 7.50 -1.35
C PRO A 30 6.91 8.32 -0.11
N SER A 31 6.10 9.34 0.18
CA SER A 31 6.22 10.19 1.37
C SER A 31 6.16 9.38 2.67
N TYR A 32 5.39 8.29 2.69
CA TYR A 32 5.27 7.43 3.86
C TYR A 32 6.28 6.28 3.86
N LEU A 33 6.60 5.73 2.69
CA LEU A 33 7.61 4.66 2.56
C LEU A 33 9.01 5.12 2.97
N VAL A 34 9.32 6.41 2.79
CA VAL A 34 10.62 6.98 3.17
C VAL A 34 10.93 6.78 4.67
N LEU A 35 9.90 6.71 5.52
CA LEU A 35 10.03 6.51 6.96
C LEU A 35 10.51 5.10 7.31
N PHE A 36 10.35 4.14 6.39
CA PHE A 36 10.65 2.73 6.59
C PHE A 36 11.74 2.24 5.62
N LEU A 37 12.55 3.14 5.05
CA LEU A 37 13.64 2.77 4.13
C LEU A 37 14.63 1.78 4.74
N TRP A 38 14.85 1.87 6.04
CA TRP A 38 15.75 0.98 6.78
C TRP A 38 15.10 -0.35 7.17
N GLU A 39 13.80 -0.52 6.89
CA GLU A 39 12.99 -1.70 7.24
C GLU A 39 12.42 -2.35 5.96
N PRO A 40 13.28 -2.92 5.09
CA PRO A 40 12.86 -3.40 3.75
C PRO A 40 11.79 -4.50 3.82
N GLN A 41 11.76 -5.27 4.91
CA GLN A 41 10.77 -6.31 5.15
C GLN A 41 9.36 -5.73 5.26
N ARG A 42 9.20 -4.54 5.84
CA ARG A 42 7.89 -3.86 5.95
C ARG A 42 7.43 -3.30 4.61
N ILE A 43 8.36 -2.79 3.81
CA ILE A 43 8.08 -2.38 2.43
C ILE A 43 7.61 -3.60 1.63
N ALA A 44 8.33 -4.72 1.71
CA ALA A 44 7.96 -5.97 1.07
C ALA A 44 6.58 -6.48 1.53
N GLY A 45 6.30 -6.46 2.83
CA GLY A 45 5.00 -6.83 3.39
C GLY A 45 3.85 -5.95 2.87
N THR A 46 4.10 -4.64 2.73
CA THR A 46 3.13 -3.69 2.17
C THR A 46 2.86 -3.93 0.69
N LEU A 47 3.90 -4.23 -0.10
CA LEU A 47 3.77 -4.59 -1.51
C LEU A 47 3.04 -5.93 -1.69
N LEU A 48 3.32 -6.92 -0.84
CA LEU A 48 2.59 -8.19 -0.83
C LEU A 48 1.11 -7.98 -0.51
N ALA A 49 0.80 -7.17 0.50
CA ALA A 49 -0.59 -6.82 0.84
C ALA A 49 -1.29 -6.09 -0.32
N ALA A 50 -0.59 -5.17 -1.01
CA ALA A 50 -1.12 -4.51 -2.19
C ALA A 50 -1.41 -5.50 -3.33
N LEU A 51 -0.50 -6.45 -3.59
CA LEU A 51 -0.69 -7.48 -4.60
C LEU A 51 -1.88 -8.38 -4.27
N LEU A 52 -2.01 -8.83 -3.02
CA LEU A 52 -3.16 -9.62 -2.55
C LEU A 52 -4.46 -8.83 -2.67
N THR A 53 -4.43 -7.53 -2.41
CA THR A 53 -5.57 -6.62 -2.61
C THR A 53 -6.03 -6.63 -4.06
N VAL A 54 -5.10 -6.52 -5.02
CA VAL A 54 -5.43 -6.59 -6.46
C VAL A 54 -6.03 -7.95 -6.82
N VAL A 55 -5.41 -9.06 -6.39
CA VAL A 55 -5.89 -10.41 -6.69
C VAL A 55 -7.31 -10.62 -6.20
N VAL A 56 -7.59 -10.26 -4.94
CA VAL A 56 -8.94 -10.43 -4.38
C VAL A 56 -9.95 -9.47 -5.04
N TYR A 57 -9.54 -8.25 -5.39
CA TYR A 57 -10.39 -7.36 -6.19
C TYR A 57 -10.71 -7.96 -7.56
N LEU A 58 -9.74 -8.53 -8.29
CA LEU A 58 -9.99 -9.14 -9.60
C LEU A 58 -10.98 -10.29 -9.50
N LEU A 59 -10.92 -11.09 -8.43
CA LEU A 59 -11.89 -12.14 -8.15
C LEU A 59 -13.28 -11.57 -7.79
N ALA A 60 -13.32 -10.53 -6.94
CA ALA A 60 -14.56 -9.90 -6.51
C ALA A 60 -15.28 -9.15 -7.64
N ALA A 61 -14.52 -8.51 -8.54
CA ALA A 61 -15.04 -7.76 -9.69
C ALA A 61 -15.79 -8.66 -10.70
N ARG A 62 -15.59 -9.99 -10.64
CA ARG A 62 -16.37 -10.96 -11.43
C ARG A 62 -17.82 -11.09 -10.97
N TRP A 63 -18.09 -10.80 -9.69
CA TRP A 63 -19.40 -10.97 -9.06
C TRP A 63 -20.04 -9.64 -8.65
N LEU A 64 -19.21 -8.63 -8.36
CA LEU A 64 -19.63 -7.33 -7.87
C LEU A 64 -19.40 -6.24 -8.93
N ILE A 65 -20.38 -5.37 -9.09
CA ILE A 65 -20.30 -4.20 -9.98
C ILE A 65 -19.46 -3.11 -9.29
N LEU A 66 -18.13 -3.23 -9.40
CA LEU A 66 -17.15 -2.32 -8.81
C LEU A 66 -16.60 -1.37 -9.89
N PHE A 67 -17.30 -0.26 -10.13
CA PHE A 67 -16.85 0.77 -11.09
C PHE A 67 -16.63 2.14 -10.42
N GLY A 68 -15.75 2.94 -11.02
CA GLY A 68 -15.46 4.32 -10.61
C GLY A 68 -15.00 4.43 -9.14
N ARG A 69 -15.71 5.26 -8.35
CA ARG A 69 -15.36 5.51 -6.94
C ARG A 69 -15.51 4.26 -6.05
N ARG A 70 -16.45 3.35 -6.36
CA ARG A 70 -16.69 2.14 -5.55
C ARG A 70 -15.49 1.18 -5.58
N ARG A 71 -14.88 1.02 -6.76
CA ARG A 71 -13.64 0.27 -6.97
C ARG A 71 -12.50 0.80 -6.09
N PHE A 72 -12.28 2.10 -6.09
CA PHE A 72 -11.22 2.72 -5.29
C PHE A 72 -11.42 2.52 -3.79
N VAL A 73 -12.64 2.73 -3.29
CA VAL A 73 -12.97 2.50 -1.87
C VAL A 73 -12.79 1.03 -1.50
N PHE A 74 -13.20 0.10 -2.37
CA PHE A 74 -13.03 -1.33 -2.16
C PHE A 74 -11.55 -1.71 -2.01
N LEU A 75 -10.67 -1.21 -2.88
CA LEU A 75 -9.23 -1.46 -2.80
C LEU A 75 -8.61 -0.89 -1.52
N ILE A 76 -9.00 0.31 -1.10
CA ILE A 76 -8.56 0.90 0.18
C ILE A 76 -8.98 0.04 1.36
N LEU A 77 -10.26 -0.34 1.43
CA LEU A 77 -10.79 -1.14 2.53
C LEU A 77 -10.12 -2.50 2.61
N LEU A 78 -9.99 -3.18 1.46
CA LEU A 78 -9.37 -4.49 1.38
C LEU A 78 -7.88 -4.44 1.75
N GLY A 79 -7.14 -3.41 1.30
CA GLY A 79 -5.76 -3.17 1.75
C GLY A 79 -5.66 -2.95 3.26
N GLY A 80 -6.60 -2.21 3.85
CA GLY A 80 -6.68 -2.02 5.30
C GLY A 80 -6.99 -3.30 6.07
N VAL A 81 -7.86 -4.16 5.53
CA VAL A 81 -8.10 -5.50 6.09
C VAL A 81 -6.83 -6.32 6.10
N TRP A 82 -6.05 -6.33 5.01
CA TRP A 82 -4.76 -7.02 5.00
C TRP A 82 -3.79 -6.47 6.03
N ALA A 83 -3.70 -5.15 6.18
CA ALA A 83 -2.86 -4.52 7.19
C ALA A 83 -3.28 -4.91 8.62
N ALA A 84 -4.58 -4.97 8.89
CA ALA A 84 -5.13 -5.38 10.17
C ALA A 84 -4.84 -6.85 10.48
N LEU A 85 -5.03 -7.73 9.50
CA LEU A 85 -4.75 -9.17 9.63
C LEU A 85 -3.26 -9.43 9.86
N TRP A 86 -2.38 -8.74 9.13
CA TRP A 86 -0.94 -8.89 9.28
C TRP A 86 -0.40 -8.39 10.62
N SER A 87 -1.04 -7.37 11.19
CA SER A 87 -0.64 -6.80 12.47
C SER A 87 -1.18 -7.58 13.67
N GLN A 88 -2.36 -8.20 13.56
CA GLN A 88 -3.04 -8.85 14.69
C GLN A 88 -3.01 -10.38 14.63
N ALA A 89 -3.24 -10.97 13.46
CA ALA A 89 -3.48 -12.41 13.33
C ALA A 89 -2.25 -13.19 12.87
N LEU A 90 -1.37 -12.60 12.05
CA LEU A 90 -0.16 -13.29 11.62
C LEU A 90 0.93 -13.46 12.71
N PRO A 91 1.16 -12.52 13.64
CA PRO A 91 2.24 -12.67 14.63
C PRO A 91 2.05 -13.85 15.58
N SER A 92 0.80 -14.26 15.82
CA SER A 92 0.48 -15.43 16.65
C SER A 92 0.70 -16.77 15.92
N LEU A 93 0.70 -16.76 14.57
CA LEU A 93 0.89 -17.96 13.75
C LEU A 93 2.32 -18.06 13.20
N PHE A 94 2.94 -16.93 12.91
CA PHE A 94 4.28 -16.82 12.33
C PHE A 94 5.01 -15.63 12.94
N PRO A 95 5.90 -15.83 13.93
CA PRO A 95 6.63 -14.73 14.59
C PRO A 95 7.44 -13.86 13.61
N ALA A 96 7.94 -14.46 12.52
CA ALA A 96 8.63 -13.76 11.44
C ALA A 96 7.73 -12.75 10.69
N SER A 97 6.40 -12.79 10.85
CA SER A 97 5.49 -11.83 10.22
C SER A 97 5.56 -10.43 10.85
N LEU A 98 6.15 -10.29 12.04
CA LEU A 98 6.39 -8.99 12.68
C LEU A 98 7.32 -8.12 11.83
N GLU A 99 8.28 -8.74 11.15
CA GLU A 99 9.21 -8.11 10.23
C GLU A 99 8.51 -7.62 8.95
N PHE A 100 7.47 -8.34 8.50
CA PHE A 100 6.67 -7.99 7.32
C PHE A 100 5.44 -7.14 7.63
N ARG A 101 5.44 -6.41 8.76
CA ARG A 101 4.31 -5.58 9.15
C ARG A 101 4.02 -4.52 8.09
N VAL A 102 2.80 -4.58 7.55
CA VAL A 102 2.27 -3.64 6.57
C VAL A 102 2.30 -2.21 7.10
N ILE A 103 2.76 -1.29 6.26
CA ILE A 103 2.89 0.13 6.57
C ILE A 103 1.56 0.82 6.33
N GLY A 104 0.94 1.30 7.41
CA GLY A 104 -0.32 2.04 7.33
C GLY A 104 -1.50 1.19 6.83
N TRP A 105 -2.70 1.65 7.12
CA TRP A 105 -3.91 0.91 6.75
C TRP A 105 -4.35 1.21 5.32
N VAL A 106 -4.09 2.42 4.83
CA VAL A 106 -4.59 2.89 3.53
C VAL A 106 -3.58 2.66 2.39
N ILE A 107 -2.28 2.64 2.71
CA ILE A 107 -1.18 2.55 1.74
C ILE A 107 -1.23 1.32 0.84
N PRO A 108 -1.40 0.07 1.34
CA PRO A 108 -1.47 -1.09 0.45
C PRO A 108 -2.63 -0.98 -0.54
N GLY A 109 -3.77 -0.42 -0.13
CA GLY A 109 -4.91 -0.20 -1.01
C GLY A 109 -4.70 0.90 -2.04
N LEU A 110 -3.94 1.95 -1.70
CA LEU A 110 -3.53 3.00 -2.65
C LEU A 110 -2.58 2.45 -3.72
N ILE A 111 -1.59 1.64 -3.31
CA ILE A 111 -0.67 0.97 -4.24
C ILE A 111 -1.47 0.04 -5.16
N ALA A 112 -2.34 -0.81 -4.60
CA ALA A 112 -3.20 -1.70 -5.36
C ALA A 112 -4.07 -0.95 -6.39
N GLY A 113 -4.63 0.19 -5.98
CA GLY A 113 -5.42 1.07 -6.85
C GLY A 113 -4.66 1.66 -8.04
N HIS A 114 -3.33 1.75 -7.96
CA HIS A 114 -2.51 2.14 -9.09
C HIS A 114 -2.04 0.95 -9.93
N MET A 115 -1.78 -0.21 -9.32
CA MET A 115 -1.39 -1.43 -10.04
C MET A 115 -2.48 -1.97 -10.97
N GLU A 116 -3.74 -1.72 -10.63
CA GLU A 116 -4.89 -2.22 -11.36
C GLU A 116 -5.49 -1.21 -12.36
N ARG A 117 -4.98 0.03 -12.40
CA ARG A 117 -5.28 0.97 -13.50
C ARG A 117 -4.48 0.61 -14.74
#